data_AF-A0A812RYE1-F1
#
_entry.id   AF-A0A812RYE1-F1
#
_cell.length_a   1.000
_cell.length_b   1.000
_cell.length_c   1.000
_cell.angle_alpha   90.00
_cell.angle_beta   90.00
_cell.angle_gamma   90.00
#
_symmetry.space_group_name_H-M   'P 1'
#
loop_
_entity.id
_entity.type
_entity.pdbx_description
1 polymer ?
#
loop_
_entity_poly.entity_id
_entity_poly.type
_entity_poly.pdbx_seq_one_letter_code
_entity_poly.pdbx_strand_id
1 'polypeptide(L)'
;SGFSEGVTTSTYVQMLVMVTYRGNSRSTLNGEDEEEGSNLCAICFDKEKKVTLKPCGHDQFCFSCALRVRTCPLCRAALTSIEAIPGGMSEQVTTQVIPRITFKDRFQAIIRPWILWLLAGLVFWQNSGWLLSWGSGAQHNDRAMVLATVLQNGGALVYASDRFLDDRDIVLAALHPDGTLLRYASARLRGDREVALAAVHQDGRALEHVALLDGDREVVLAAVLQQGVALRYAAEKLRGDRDLVLTAVRRDPTALRYASLDLKDDAEIVLEALQRDPQALQYATVRLRGDRDIVLQAVRRDGMALQHASKELLDDREVVLAAVHRSGDALYVADGNFLGDREVMLEAVRHDGQALLYAHADVRNDRAVVLAAVHQNVCALQHASAALLTNCSFLVQALENRSVLPRLTHVTFRTDCHGIDTSQPSPNKEVVEPCQV
;
A
#
# COMPACT_ATOMS: atom_id res chain seq x y z
N SER A 1 4.43 43.45 11.55
CA SER A 1 4.89 44.48 12.50
C SER A 1 6.40 44.35 12.68
N GLY A 2 7.14 45.39 12.27
CA GLY A 2 8.51 45.78 12.67
C GLY A 2 9.66 44.76 12.67
N PHE A 3 10.58 44.84 11.70
CA PHE A 3 11.98 45.26 11.89
C PHE A 3 12.66 45.42 10.52
N SER A 4 13.26 46.59 10.30
CA SER A 4 14.10 46.93 9.14
C SER A 4 15.55 46.56 9.40
N GLU A 5 16.24 46.17 8.32
CA GLU A 5 17.63 46.49 7.92
C GLU A 5 18.41 45.28 7.39
N GLY A 6 19.11 45.55 6.29
CA GLY A 6 19.66 44.56 5.38
C GLY A 6 20.87 43.82 5.92
N VAL A 7 20.97 42.54 5.53
CA VAL A 7 22.19 41.74 5.67
C VAL A 7 22.61 41.28 4.28
N THR A 8 23.77 41.79 3.87
CA THR A 8 24.53 41.33 2.72
C THR A 8 24.91 39.87 2.91
N THR A 9 24.63 39.05 1.90
CA THR A 9 25.01 37.65 1.84
C THR A 9 26.54 37.51 1.80
N SER A 10 27.15 37.05 2.89
CA SER A 10 28.48 36.41 2.85
C SER A 10 28.29 34.95 3.23
N THR A 11 28.18 34.10 2.22
CA THR A 11 28.11 32.65 2.33
C THR A 11 29.34 32.11 3.06
N TYR A 12 29.13 31.64 4.28
CA TYR A 12 29.99 30.69 4.97
C TYR A 12 29.88 29.33 4.24
N VAL A 13 30.97 28.82 3.67
CA VAL A 13 31.08 27.40 3.34
C VAL A 13 32.22 26.85 4.20
N GLN A 14 31.84 26.03 5.17
CA GLN A 14 32.75 25.18 5.93
C GLN A 14 33.48 24.26 4.95
N MET A 15 34.80 24.38 4.87
CA MET A 15 35.63 23.33 4.31
C MET A 15 35.72 22.19 5.31
N LEU A 16 35.11 21.05 4.97
CA LEU A 16 35.45 19.77 5.57
C LEU A 16 36.89 19.43 5.18
N VAL A 17 37.78 19.36 6.16
CA VAL A 17 39.08 18.70 6.02
C VAL A 17 39.09 17.54 7.00
N MET A 18 38.98 16.31 6.48
CA MET A 18 39.31 15.11 7.22
C MET A 18 40.84 15.00 7.31
N VAL A 19 41.40 15.03 8.52
CA VAL A 19 42.76 14.54 8.79
C VAL A 19 42.67 13.60 9.98
N THR A 20 43.20 12.39 9.79
CA THR A 20 43.18 11.29 10.74
C THR A 20 44.45 11.23 11.59
N TYR A 21 44.22 10.94 12.88
CA TYR A 21 44.91 9.98 13.75
C TYR A 21 46.14 10.32 14.64
N ARG A 22 45.98 9.87 15.90
CA ARG A 22 46.90 9.16 16.85
C ARG A 22 47.82 10.01 17.73
N GLY A 23 47.54 9.96 19.04
CA GLY A 23 48.38 10.54 20.09
C GLY A 23 49.46 9.62 20.62
N ASN A 24 50.30 10.13 21.52
CA ASN A 24 50.49 9.59 22.88
C ASN A 24 51.28 10.59 23.76
N SER A 25 51.08 10.44 25.06
CA SER A 25 51.66 11.12 26.23
C SER A 25 53.19 11.30 26.29
N ARG A 26 53.69 12.39 26.92
CA ARG A 26 54.29 12.38 28.29
C ARG A 26 54.89 13.74 28.70
N SER A 27 54.92 13.91 30.02
CA SER A 27 55.36 14.98 30.91
C SER A 27 56.84 15.36 30.89
N THR A 28 57.11 16.53 31.51
CA THR A 28 58.23 16.99 32.39
C THR A 28 58.93 18.23 31.83
N LEU A 29 58.70 19.42 32.40
CA LEU A 29 59.29 20.03 33.62
C LEU A 29 60.62 20.74 33.35
N ASN A 30 60.64 21.99 33.86
CA ASN A 30 61.78 22.86 34.16
C ASN A 30 62.42 23.55 32.94
N GLY A 31 62.62 24.86 32.91
CA GLY A 31 62.58 25.88 33.94
C GLY A 31 63.60 26.96 33.58
N GLU A 32 63.34 28.18 34.02
CA GLU A 32 64.30 29.28 34.22
C GLU A 32 64.54 30.21 33.00
N ASP A 33 63.58 31.12 32.87
CA ASP A 33 63.70 32.59 32.79
C ASP A 33 65.10 33.21 32.64
N GLU A 34 65.27 34.07 31.62
CA GLU A 34 65.75 35.46 31.80
C GLU A 34 65.66 36.27 30.47
N GLU A 35 64.87 37.36 30.51
CA GLU A 35 64.76 38.49 29.57
C GLU A 35 64.44 38.23 28.08
N GLU A 36 63.28 37.63 27.79
CA GLU A 36 62.74 37.58 26.43
C GLU A 36 61.60 38.58 26.22
N GLY A 37 61.82 39.59 25.37
CA GLY A 37 60.72 40.38 24.81
C GLY A 37 59.70 39.45 24.19
N SER A 38 58.49 39.39 24.77
CA SER A 38 57.55 38.28 24.59
C SER A 38 57.56 37.71 23.17
N ASN A 39 57.99 36.46 23.03
CA ASN A 39 58.08 35.81 21.71
C ASN A 39 56.70 35.50 21.12
N LEU A 40 55.63 36.08 21.68
CA LEU A 40 54.22 35.81 21.40
C LEU A 40 53.64 36.80 20.38
N CYS A 41 52.77 36.31 19.51
CA CYS A 41 52.14 37.06 18.45
C CYS A 41 51.36 38.26 18.98
N ALA A 42 51.59 39.43 18.41
CA ALA A 42 50.94 40.69 18.82
C ALA A 42 49.42 40.75 18.58
N ILE A 43 48.83 39.76 17.91
CA ILE A 43 47.37 39.70 17.67
C ILE A 43 46.70 38.80 18.70
N CYS A 44 47.20 37.57 18.87
CA CYS A 44 46.54 36.58 19.73
C CYS A 44 47.19 36.44 21.10
N PHE A 45 48.40 36.98 21.30
CA PHE A 45 49.18 36.89 22.53
C PHE A 45 49.41 35.46 23.06
N ASP A 46 49.28 34.46 22.17
CA ASP A 46 49.21 33.05 22.54
C ASP A 46 50.25 32.19 21.81
N LYS A 47 50.52 32.46 20.52
CA LYS A 47 51.43 31.66 19.70
C LYS A 47 52.71 32.41 19.36
N GLU A 48 53.80 31.69 19.24
CA GLU A 48 55.10 32.28 18.92
C GLU A 48 55.15 33.01 17.57
N LYS A 49 55.97 34.07 17.52
CA LYS A 49 56.27 34.85 16.31
C LYS A 49 57.12 33.99 15.36
N LYS A 50 56.56 33.62 14.21
CA LYS A 50 57.21 32.68 13.27
C LYS A 50 57.13 33.11 11.81
N VAL A 51 56.61 34.31 11.54
CA VAL A 51 56.44 34.78 10.15
C VAL A 51 56.82 36.23 9.98
N THR A 52 57.36 36.54 8.81
CA THR A 52 57.65 37.88 8.33
C THR A 52 56.70 38.24 7.18
N LEU A 53 56.05 39.39 7.27
CA LEU A 53 55.10 39.90 6.28
C LEU A 53 55.83 40.72 5.22
N LYS A 54 55.72 40.35 3.94
CA LYS A 54 56.30 41.11 2.81
C LYS A 54 55.26 42.01 2.14
N PRO A 55 55.66 43.20 1.65
CA PRO A 55 57.04 43.70 1.57
C PRO A 55 57.54 44.44 2.83
N CYS A 56 56.68 44.74 3.80
CA CYS A 56 57.02 45.64 4.90
C CYS A 56 58.04 45.11 5.93
N GLY A 57 58.25 43.79 5.99
CA GLY A 57 59.26 43.16 6.85
C GLY A 57 58.85 42.98 8.32
N HIS A 58 57.64 43.35 8.73
CA HIS A 58 57.18 43.14 10.11
C HIS A 58 56.95 41.65 10.43
N ASP A 59 57.46 41.22 11.58
CA ASP A 59 57.60 39.82 11.98
C ASP A 59 56.94 39.46 13.33
N GLN A 60 56.13 40.38 13.87
CA GLN A 60 55.56 40.26 15.21
C GLN A 60 54.34 39.31 15.31
N PHE A 61 54.19 38.37 14.37
CA PHE A 61 52.97 37.57 14.20
C PHE A 61 53.24 36.06 14.09
N CYS A 62 52.22 35.26 14.45
CA CYS A 62 52.21 33.82 14.17
C CYS A 62 51.57 33.55 12.80
N PHE A 63 51.87 32.38 12.21
CA PHE A 63 51.38 31.99 10.89
C PHE A 63 49.84 32.01 10.78
N SER A 64 49.13 31.53 11.80
CA SER A 64 47.65 31.49 11.75
C SER A 64 47.01 32.87 11.79
N CYS A 65 47.61 33.84 12.47
CA CYS A 65 47.09 35.20 12.51
C CYS A 65 47.45 35.96 11.23
N ALA A 66 48.63 35.73 10.66
CA ALA A 66 49.06 36.33 9.41
C ALA A 66 48.15 35.94 8.22
N LEU A 67 47.66 34.70 8.16
CA LEU A 67 46.73 34.26 7.10
C LEU A 67 45.34 34.92 7.14
N ARG A 68 44.96 35.49 8.29
CA ARG A 68 43.63 36.08 8.48
C ARG A 68 43.58 37.56 8.16
N VAL A 69 44.75 38.20 7.99
CA VAL A 69 44.86 39.62 7.69
C VAL A 69 45.24 39.82 6.23
N ARG A 70 44.69 40.86 5.59
CA ARG A 70 45.01 41.22 4.20
C ARG A 70 46.03 42.36 4.08
N THR A 71 46.23 43.11 5.16
CA THR A 71 47.21 44.20 5.29
C THR A 71 47.98 44.02 6.60
N CYS A 72 49.22 44.52 6.65
CA CYS A 72 50.04 44.46 7.86
C CYS A 72 49.38 45.28 8.99
N PRO A 73 49.09 44.70 10.16
CA PRO A 73 48.44 45.43 11.26
C PRO A 73 49.24 46.63 11.80
N LEU A 74 50.57 46.61 11.65
CA LEU A 74 51.44 47.67 12.17
C LEU A 74 51.53 48.87 11.22
N CYS A 75 51.75 48.64 9.92
CA CYS A 75 51.96 49.71 8.94
C CYS A 75 50.90 49.81 7.84
N ARG A 76 49.90 48.92 7.85
CA ARG A 76 48.79 48.83 6.89
C ARG A 76 49.18 48.57 5.43
N ALA A 77 50.44 48.23 5.15
CA ALA A 77 50.88 47.81 3.83
C ALA A 77 50.15 46.55 3.35
N ALA A 78 49.78 46.50 2.07
CA ALA A 78 49.16 45.32 1.46
C ALA A 78 50.15 44.14 1.41
N LEU A 79 49.68 42.95 1.79
CA LEU A 79 50.53 41.77 1.89
C LEU A 79 50.65 41.08 0.53
N THR A 80 51.89 40.91 0.05
CA THR A 80 52.19 40.15 -1.16
C THR A 80 52.57 38.71 -0.86
N SER A 81 53.31 38.47 0.21
CA SER A 81 53.66 37.11 0.68
C SER A 81 53.90 37.08 2.19
N ILE A 82 53.79 35.87 2.76
CA ILE A 82 54.08 35.58 4.16
C ILE A 82 55.20 34.53 4.16
N GLU A 83 56.34 34.87 4.75
CA GLU A 83 57.52 33.99 4.81
C GLU A 83 57.71 33.52 6.24
N ALA A 84 57.97 32.23 6.45
CA ALA A 84 58.29 31.71 7.78
C ALA A 84 59.73 32.07 8.15
N ILE A 85 59.97 32.45 9.41
CA ILE A 85 61.32 32.73 9.91
C ILE A 85 62.06 31.37 9.97
N PRO A 86 63.18 31.21 9.23
CA PRO A 86 63.88 29.93 9.16
C PRO A 86 64.65 29.69 10.46
N GLY A 87 64.04 28.92 11.37
CA GLY A 87 64.67 28.45 12.60
C GLY A 87 63.81 27.38 13.29
N GLY A 88 64.19 26.11 13.15
CA GLY A 88 63.67 25.01 13.95
C GLY A 88 62.87 23.93 13.20
N MET A 89 63.62 23.08 12.48
CA MET A 89 63.29 21.74 11.96
C MET A 89 62.28 21.62 10.80
N SER A 90 62.81 21.05 9.73
CA SER A 90 62.35 20.98 8.35
C SER A 90 61.21 20.01 8.10
N GLU A 91 60.22 20.44 7.31
CA GLU A 91 59.65 19.55 6.31
C GLU A 91 59.11 20.35 5.11
N GLN A 92 59.60 19.99 3.92
CA GLN A 92 59.35 20.68 2.67
C GLN A 92 57.96 20.32 2.14
N VAL A 93 57.08 21.31 1.99
CA VAL A 93 55.87 21.14 1.18
C VAL A 93 56.13 21.77 -0.19
N THR A 94 56.38 20.90 -1.16
CA THR A 94 56.51 21.26 -2.57
C THR A 94 55.14 21.65 -3.13
N THR A 95 55.09 22.80 -3.79
CA THR A 95 53.93 23.31 -4.51
C THR A 95 53.79 22.57 -5.85
N GLN A 96 52.75 21.75 -6.00
CA GLN A 96 52.29 21.34 -7.34
C GLN A 96 51.25 22.34 -7.86
N VAL A 97 51.57 22.92 -9.00
CA VAL A 97 50.71 23.79 -9.80
C VAL A 97 49.60 22.94 -10.42
N ILE A 98 48.37 23.11 -9.94
CA ILE A 98 47.17 22.52 -10.57
C ILE A 98 46.81 23.39 -11.78
N PRO A 99 46.59 22.82 -12.99
CA PRO A 99 46.26 23.62 -14.17
C PRO A 99 44.90 24.32 -13.99
N ARG A 100 44.78 25.52 -14.57
CA ARG A 100 43.55 26.32 -14.57
C ARG A 100 42.41 25.50 -15.18
N ILE A 101 41.48 25.06 -14.32
CA ILE A 101 40.19 24.50 -14.73
C ILE A 101 39.48 25.58 -15.55
N THR A 102 39.18 25.30 -16.83
CA THR A 102 38.49 26.27 -17.68
C THR A 102 37.03 26.43 -17.23
N PHE A 103 36.42 27.58 -17.53
CA PHE A 103 35.02 27.87 -17.17
C PHE A 103 34.05 26.76 -17.64
N LYS A 104 34.36 26.10 -18.77
CA LYS A 104 33.57 25.01 -19.35
C LYS A 104 33.55 23.77 -18.46
N ASP A 105 34.69 23.43 -17.84
CA ASP A 105 34.83 22.26 -16.97
C ASP A 105 34.18 22.50 -15.59
N ARG A 106 34.24 23.75 -15.08
CA ARG A 106 33.49 24.18 -13.88
C ARG A 106 31.99 24.22 -14.12
N PHE A 107 31.56 24.64 -15.30
CA PHE A 107 30.14 24.68 -15.67
C PHE A 107 29.54 23.27 -15.75
N GLN A 108 30.26 22.29 -16.30
CA GLN A 108 29.76 20.92 -16.42
C GLN A 108 29.78 20.12 -15.11
N ALA A 109 30.74 20.34 -14.21
CA ALA A 109 30.89 19.54 -12.99
C ALA A 109 30.11 20.09 -11.77
N ILE A 110 29.91 21.41 -11.68
CA ILE A 110 29.29 22.05 -10.51
C ILE A 110 27.96 22.71 -10.87
N ILE A 111 27.93 23.47 -11.96
CA ILE A 111 26.73 24.25 -12.31
C ILE A 111 25.69 23.37 -13.01
N ARG A 112 26.10 22.45 -13.90
CA ARG A 112 25.19 21.60 -14.68
C ARG A 112 24.39 20.61 -13.83
N PRO A 113 24.92 19.95 -12.78
CA PRO A 113 24.11 19.15 -11.88
C PRO A 113 23.15 20.01 -11.05
N TRP A 114 23.54 21.22 -10.64
CA TRP A 114 22.66 22.17 -9.94
C TRP A 114 21.60 22.78 -10.85
N ILE A 115 21.91 23.05 -12.12
CA ILE A 115 20.94 23.45 -13.15
C ILE A 115 20.05 22.27 -13.50
N LEU A 116 20.56 21.05 -13.61
CA LEU A 116 19.73 19.87 -13.84
C LEU A 116 18.90 19.50 -12.61
N TRP A 117 19.34 19.81 -11.39
CA TRP A 117 18.60 19.64 -10.15
C TRP A 117 17.61 20.80 -9.90
N LEU A 118 17.93 22.02 -10.35
CA LEU A 118 17.01 23.16 -10.42
C LEU A 118 16.00 22.98 -11.55
N LEU A 119 16.37 22.41 -12.68
CA LEU A 119 15.48 22.12 -13.82
C LEU A 119 14.66 20.86 -13.55
N ALA A 120 15.21 19.81 -12.95
CA ALA A 120 14.46 18.66 -12.44
C ALA A 120 13.62 19.07 -11.23
N GLY A 121 14.12 19.97 -10.39
CA GLY A 121 13.39 20.63 -9.32
C GLY A 121 12.28 21.51 -9.87
N LEU A 122 12.49 22.25 -10.98
CA LEU A 122 11.50 23.02 -11.74
C LEU A 122 10.49 22.11 -12.43
N VAL A 123 10.87 20.92 -12.89
CA VAL A 123 9.98 19.92 -13.49
C VAL A 123 9.16 19.18 -12.42
N PHE A 124 9.75 18.89 -11.25
CA PHE A 124 9.04 18.37 -10.07
C PHE A 124 8.21 19.46 -9.38
N TRP A 125 8.61 20.74 -9.49
CA TRP A 125 7.93 21.94 -8.99
C TRP A 125 6.78 22.42 -9.89
N GLN A 126 6.96 22.38 -11.21
CA GLN A 126 5.90 22.72 -12.18
C GLN A 126 4.73 21.75 -12.05
N ASN A 127 5.02 20.51 -11.63
CA ASN A 127 4.00 19.50 -11.41
C ASN A 127 3.26 19.59 -10.07
N SER A 128 3.62 20.48 -9.13
CA SER A 128 3.15 20.37 -7.73
C SER A 128 2.39 21.59 -7.17
N GLY A 129 1.64 22.33 -7.99
CA GLY A 129 0.69 23.36 -7.50
C GLY A 129 1.29 24.53 -6.70
N TRP A 130 2.61 24.58 -6.50
CA TRP A 130 3.32 25.50 -5.62
C TRP A 130 3.10 26.97 -6.01
N LEU A 131 3.00 27.23 -7.32
CA LEU A 131 2.76 28.56 -7.89
C LEU A 131 1.38 29.13 -7.49
N LEU A 132 0.40 28.26 -7.23
CA LEU A 132 -0.93 28.64 -6.73
C LEU A 132 -1.00 28.67 -5.19
N SER A 133 -0.07 28.01 -4.50
CA SER A 133 -0.02 27.98 -3.03
C SER A 133 0.91 29.02 -2.38
N TRP A 134 1.97 29.50 -3.05
CA TRP A 134 3.01 30.34 -2.43
C TRP A 134 3.61 31.45 -3.35
N GLY A 135 3.02 31.71 -4.50
CA GLY A 135 3.39 32.83 -5.38
C GLY A 135 3.14 34.21 -4.75
N SER A 136 3.66 35.26 -5.36
CA SER A 136 3.32 36.63 -4.95
C SER A 136 1.91 36.99 -5.44
N GLY A 137 1.10 37.71 -4.64
CA GLY A 137 -0.34 37.95 -4.88
C GLY A 137 -0.78 38.49 -6.25
N ALA A 138 0.15 38.97 -7.08
CA ALA A 138 -0.09 39.40 -8.46
C ALA A 138 -0.06 38.24 -9.48
N GLN A 139 0.67 37.16 -9.21
CA GLN A 139 0.84 36.01 -10.11
C GLN A 139 -0.27 34.95 -9.95
N HIS A 140 -0.97 34.95 -8.80
CA HIS A 140 -2.12 34.09 -8.51
C HIS A 140 -3.40 34.48 -9.23
N ASN A 141 -3.45 35.68 -9.82
CA ASN A 141 -4.66 36.27 -10.39
C ASN A 141 -4.61 36.41 -11.91
N ASP A 142 -3.55 35.92 -12.55
CA ASP A 142 -3.49 35.84 -14.01
C ASP A 142 -4.14 34.55 -14.51
N ARG A 143 -5.30 34.71 -15.16
CA ARG A 143 -6.06 33.62 -15.75
C ARG A 143 -5.22 32.73 -16.67
N ALA A 144 -4.32 33.31 -17.45
CA ALA A 144 -3.49 32.55 -18.40
C ALA A 144 -2.50 31.63 -17.67
N MET A 145 -1.95 32.10 -16.55
CA MET A 145 -1.05 31.30 -15.72
C MET A 145 -1.81 30.16 -15.04
N VAL A 146 -2.97 30.44 -14.45
CA VAL A 146 -3.81 29.40 -13.81
C VAL A 146 -4.23 28.34 -14.82
N LEU A 147 -4.62 28.74 -16.03
CA LEU A 147 -4.96 27.79 -17.08
C LEU A 147 -3.75 26.94 -17.50
N ALA A 148 -2.58 27.55 -17.67
CA ALA A 148 -1.36 26.83 -18.04
C ALA A 148 -0.93 25.82 -16.97
N THR A 149 -1.05 26.16 -15.68
CA THR A 149 -0.71 25.24 -14.59
C THR A 149 -1.71 24.08 -14.48
N VAL A 150 -3.00 24.36 -14.61
CA VAL A 150 -4.06 23.34 -14.62
C VAL A 150 -3.92 22.39 -15.81
N LEU A 151 -3.54 22.89 -16.98
CA LEU A 151 -3.30 22.06 -18.16
C LEU A 151 -2.12 21.09 -17.99
N GLN A 152 -1.12 21.45 -17.18
CA GLN A 152 0.00 20.57 -16.87
C GLN A 152 -0.34 19.58 -15.75
N ASN A 153 -1.07 20.04 -14.73
CA ASN A 153 -1.57 19.20 -13.65
C ASN A 153 -2.96 19.69 -13.20
N GLY A 154 -4.00 18.92 -13.53
CA GLY A 154 -5.39 19.24 -13.15
C GLY A 154 -5.57 19.42 -11.63
N GLY A 155 -4.80 18.68 -10.81
CA GLY A 155 -4.83 18.80 -9.35
C GLY A 155 -4.40 20.17 -8.81
N ALA A 156 -3.78 21.02 -9.64
CA ALA A 156 -3.49 22.41 -9.28
C ALA A 156 -4.76 23.22 -8.99
N LEU A 157 -5.93 22.82 -9.52
CA LEU A 157 -7.21 23.49 -9.30
C LEU A 157 -7.54 23.68 -7.81
N VAL A 158 -7.12 22.76 -6.94
CA VAL A 158 -7.37 22.79 -5.49
C VAL A 158 -6.82 24.07 -4.82
N TYR A 159 -5.77 24.66 -5.40
CA TYR A 159 -5.12 25.86 -4.87
C TYR A 159 -5.58 27.15 -5.56
N ALA A 160 -6.48 27.05 -6.54
CA ALA A 160 -7.00 28.21 -7.24
C ALA A 160 -7.95 29.01 -6.33
N SER A 161 -7.99 30.33 -6.51
CA SER A 161 -8.93 31.18 -5.78
C SER A 161 -10.37 30.93 -6.25
N ASP A 162 -11.36 31.28 -5.41
CA ASP A 162 -12.80 31.09 -5.68
C ASP A 162 -13.23 31.61 -7.06
N ARG A 163 -12.61 32.70 -7.52
CA ARG A 163 -12.84 33.27 -8.86
C ARG A 163 -12.57 32.26 -9.98
N PHE A 164 -11.50 31.48 -9.87
CA PHE A 164 -11.09 30.50 -10.88
C PHE A 164 -11.77 29.14 -10.69
N LEU A 165 -12.18 28.81 -9.47
CA LEU A 165 -13.09 27.68 -9.21
C LEU A 165 -14.49 27.91 -9.82
N ASP A 166 -14.79 29.15 -10.18
CA ASP A 166 -16.01 29.57 -10.88
C ASP A 166 -15.76 29.91 -12.38
N ASP A 167 -14.52 29.77 -12.87
CA ASP A 167 -14.16 29.95 -14.29
C ASP A 167 -14.35 28.63 -15.05
N ARG A 168 -15.32 28.63 -15.96
CA ARG A 168 -15.74 27.44 -16.70
C ARG A 168 -14.59 26.78 -17.46
N ASP A 169 -13.76 27.54 -18.17
CA ASP A 169 -12.74 26.95 -19.04
C ASP A 169 -11.60 26.33 -18.23
N ILE A 170 -11.23 26.98 -17.12
CA ILE A 170 -10.20 26.46 -16.21
C ILE A 170 -10.69 25.16 -15.55
N VAL A 171 -11.95 25.15 -15.08
CA VAL A 171 -12.54 23.95 -14.49
C VAL A 171 -12.65 22.84 -15.52
N LEU A 172 -13.13 23.10 -16.74
CA LEU A 172 -13.19 22.08 -17.80
C LEU A 172 -11.81 21.54 -18.18
N ALA A 173 -10.79 22.40 -18.25
CA ALA A 173 -9.41 21.98 -18.49
C ALA A 173 -8.88 21.07 -17.36
N ALA A 174 -9.22 21.36 -16.11
CA ALA A 174 -8.86 20.54 -14.95
C ALA A 174 -9.57 19.19 -14.94
N LEU A 175 -10.83 19.15 -15.37
CA LEU A 175 -11.65 17.94 -15.36
C LEU A 175 -11.25 16.92 -16.42
N HIS A 176 -10.64 17.37 -17.53
CA HIS A 176 -10.23 16.48 -18.62
C HIS A 176 -9.37 15.29 -18.15
N PRO A 177 -8.33 15.46 -17.30
CA PRO A 177 -7.58 14.33 -16.75
C PRO A 177 -8.26 13.64 -15.54
N ASP A 178 -9.08 14.34 -14.76
CA ASP A 178 -9.67 13.80 -13.52
C ASP A 178 -11.03 14.45 -13.20
N GLY A 179 -12.11 13.70 -13.39
CA GLY A 179 -13.48 14.14 -13.10
C GLY A 179 -13.76 14.39 -11.61
N THR A 180 -12.97 13.82 -10.70
CA THR A 180 -13.17 13.99 -9.24
C THR A 180 -12.83 15.40 -8.75
N LEU A 181 -12.15 16.19 -9.58
CA LEU A 181 -11.83 17.58 -9.29
C LEU A 181 -13.06 18.49 -9.31
N LEU A 182 -14.20 17.99 -9.83
CA LEU A 182 -15.47 18.74 -9.83
C LEU A 182 -15.89 19.18 -8.42
N ARG A 183 -15.51 18.45 -7.37
CA ARG A 183 -15.80 18.81 -5.97
C ARG A 183 -15.28 20.19 -5.55
N TYR A 184 -14.23 20.69 -6.22
CA TYR A 184 -13.64 21.99 -5.94
C TYR A 184 -14.30 23.12 -6.73
N ALA A 185 -15.04 22.81 -7.80
CA ALA A 185 -15.74 23.81 -8.59
C ALA A 185 -16.85 24.50 -7.78
N SER A 186 -17.17 25.73 -8.17
CA SER A 186 -18.26 26.49 -7.58
C SER A 186 -19.60 25.73 -7.66
N ALA A 187 -20.51 25.99 -6.73
CA ALA A 187 -21.84 25.38 -6.76
C ALA A 187 -22.59 25.66 -8.08
N ARG A 188 -22.33 26.81 -8.71
CA ARG A 188 -22.88 27.17 -10.02
C ARG A 188 -22.40 26.21 -11.11
N LEU A 189 -21.08 25.96 -11.19
CA LEU A 189 -20.51 25.06 -12.19
C LEU A 189 -20.79 23.58 -11.89
N ARG A 190 -20.94 23.19 -10.63
CA ARG A 190 -21.41 21.85 -10.27
C ARG A 190 -22.87 21.60 -10.65
N GLY A 191 -23.67 22.65 -10.82
CA GLY A 191 -25.03 22.57 -11.36
C GLY A 191 -25.10 22.74 -12.88
N ASP A 192 -23.97 23.03 -13.55
CA ASP A 192 -23.93 23.17 -14.99
C ASP A 192 -23.88 21.80 -15.67
N ARG A 193 -24.82 21.56 -16.58
CA ARG A 193 -24.99 20.26 -17.22
C ARG A 193 -23.79 19.86 -18.07
N GLU A 194 -23.17 20.80 -18.80
CA GLU A 194 -22.04 20.49 -19.67
C GLU A 194 -20.77 20.19 -18.85
N VAL A 195 -20.55 20.95 -17.77
CA VAL A 195 -19.44 20.69 -16.83
C VAL A 195 -19.64 19.36 -16.10
N ALA A 196 -20.86 19.06 -15.66
CA ALA A 196 -21.18 17.79 -15.02
C ALA A 196 -20.95 16.60 -15.96
N LEU A 197 -21.40 16.67 -17.22
CA LEU A 197 -21.15 15.63 -18.22
C LEU A 197 -19.65 15.43 -18.47
N ALA A 198 -18.89 16.53 -18.62
CA ALA A 198 -17.44 16.44 -18.82
C ALA A 198 -16.75 15.71 -17.65
N ALA A 199 -17.12 16.01 -16.41
CA ALA A 199 -16.58 15.33 -15.24
C ALA A 199 -16.99 13.85 -15.17
N VAL A 200 -18.28 13.57 -15.36
CA VAL A 200 -18.87 12.23 -15.27
C VAL A 200 -18.32 11.30 -16.36
N HIS A 201 -18.02 11.82 -17.55
CA HIS A 201 -17.39 11.04 -18.61
C HIS A 201 -15.99 10.57 -18.26
N GLN A 202 -15.27 11.28 -17.39
CA GLN A 202 -13.94 10.87 -16.92
C GLN A 202 -14.03 9.97 -15.68
N ASP A 203 -14.92 10.28 -14.73
CA ASP A 203 -15.17 9.44 -13.56
C ASP A 203 -16.64 9.47 -13.16
N GLY A 204 -17.32 8.32 -13.23
CA GLY A 204 -18.73 8.18 -12.84
C GLY A 204 -19.01 8.56 -11.37
N ARG A 205 -18.00 8.56 -10.48
CA ARG A 205 -18.13 9.03 -9.09
C ARG A 205 -18.31 10.54 -8.98
N ALA A 206 -17.98 11.30 -10.01
CA ALA A 206 -18.18 12.74 -10.03
C ALA A 206 -19.65 13.13 -9.80
N LEU A 207 -20.60 12.24 -10.10
CA LEU A 207 -22.03 12.42 -9.85
C LEU A 207 -22.34 12.77 -8.39
N GLU A 208 -21.53 12.32 -7.43
CA GLU A 208 -21.63 12.68 -6.01
C GLU A 208 -21.67 14.19 -5.77
N HIS A 209 -20.97 14.95 -6.61
CA HIS A 209 -20.79 16.39 -6.43
C HIS A 209 -21.82 17.22 -7.23
N VAL A 210 -22.70 16.56 -7.98
CA VAL A 210 -23.69 17.16 -8.91
C VAL A 210 -25.11 17.04 -8.34
N ALA A 211 -25.31 17.54 -7.12
CA ALA A 211 -26.59 17.37 -6.39
C ALA A 211 -27.82 17.97 -7.10
N LEU A 212 -27.64 18.92 -8.01
CA LEU A 212 -28.74 19.54 -8.76
C LEU A 212 -29.16 18.74 -10.01
N LEU A 213 -28.34 17.78 -10.46
CA LEU A 213 -28.58 16.98 -11.66
C LEU A 213 -28.62 15.47 -11.36
N ASP A 214 -28.79 15.10 -10.09
CA ASP A 214 -28.97 13.70 -9.67
C ASP A 214 -30.26 13.08 -10.24
N GLY A 215 -31.21 13.91 -10.66
CA GLY A 215 -32.43 13.54 -11.39
C GLY A 215 -32.33 13.68 -12.91
N ASP A 216 -31.22 14.19 -13.47
CA ASP A 216 -31.01 14.25 -14.92
C ASP A 216 -30.60 12.87 -15.43
N ARG A 217 -31.52 12.22 -16.15
CA ARG A 217 -31.34 10.86 -16.63
C ARG A 217 -30.11 10.71 -17.52
N GLU A 218 -29.76 11.70 -18.34
CA GLU A 218 -28.62 11.60 -19.26
C GLU A 218 -27.29 11.70 -18.50
N VAL A 219 -27.19 12.61 -17.54
CA VAL A 219 -26.02 12.74 -16.66
C VAL A 219 -25.82 11.48 -15.84
N VAL A 220 -26.89 10.96 -15.24
CA VAL A 220 -26.83 9.72 -14.45
C VAL A 220 -26.49 8.51 -15.32
N LEU A 221 -27.08 8.39 -16.51
CA LEU A 221 -26.76 7.30 -17.44
C LEU A 221 -25.29 7.34 -17.86
N ALA A 222 -24.74 8.52 -18.16
CA ALA A 222 -23.31 8.66 -18.45
C ALA A 222 -22.44 8.17 -17.28
N ALA A 223 -22.82 8.47 -16.03
CA ALA A 223 -22.10 8.02 -14.84
C ALA A 223 -22.17 6.50 -14.66
N VAL A 224 -23.37 5.93 -14.84
CA VAL A 224 -23.63 4.49 -14.74
C VAL A 224 -22.84 3.71 -15.80
N LEU A 225 -22.73 4.24 -17.02
CA LEU A 225 -21.96 3.61 -18.09
C LEU A 225 -20.46 3.53 -17.75
N GLN A 226 -19.93 4.53 -17.03
CA GLN A 226 -18.56 4.49 -16.51
C GLN A 226 -18.43 3.48 -15.35
N GLN A 227 -19.26 3.63 -14.32
CA GLN A 227 -19.25 2.80 -13.12
C GLN A 227 -20.68 2.51 -12.67
N GLY A 228 -21.11 1.24 -12.70
CA GLY A 228 -22.49 0.86 -12.34
C GLY A 228 -22.89 1.30 -10.93
N VAL A 229 -21.96 1.30 -9.98
CA VAL A 229 -22.17 1.79 -8.60
C VAL A 229 -22.50 3.28 -8.50
N ALA A 230 -22.29 4.08 -9.55
CA ALA A 230 -22.67 5.49 -9.58
C ALA A 230 -24.19 5.68 -9.40
N LEU A 231 -25.00 4.64 -9.67
CA LEU A 231 -26.43 4.60 -9.39
C LEU A 231 -26.78 5.03 -7.95
N ARG A 232 -25.87 4.84 -6.98
CA ARG A 232 -26.06 5.26 -5.57
C ARG A 232 -26.28 6.75 -5.38
N TYR A 233 -25.80 7.57 -6.31
CA TYR A 233 -25.91 9.02 -6.26
C TYR A 233 -27.11 9.55 -7.06
N ALA A 234 -27.83 8.68 -7.77
CA ALA A 234 -29.00 9.09 -8.52
C ALA A 234 -30.19 9.36 -7.59
N ALA A 235 -31.05 10.28 -8.00
CA ALA A 235 -32.32 10.54 -7.33
C ALA A 235 -33.17 9.26 -7.24
N GLU A 236 -33.97 9.12 -6.18
CA GLU A 236 -34.80 7.93 -5.91
C GLU A 236 -35.61 7.49 -7.13
N LYS A 237 -36.20 8.44 -7.85
CA LYS A 237 -36.99 8.19 -9.06
C LYS A 237 -36.19 7.44 -10.13
N LEU A 238 -34.92 7.79 -10.33
CA LEU A 238 -34.03 7.13 -11.29
C LEU A 238 -33.49 5.79 -10.77
N ARG A 239 -33.37 5.61 -9.45
CA ARG A 239 -33.09 4.29 -8.85
C ARG A 239 -34.27 3.31 -8.97
N GLY A 240 -35.45 3.83 -9.34
CA GLY A 240 -36.61 3.06 -9.79
C GLY A 240 -36.78 2.97 -11.31
N ASP A 241 -35.90 3.58 -12.12
CA ASP A 241 -35.93 3.43 -13.58
C ASP A 241 -35.34 2.07 -13.96
N ARG A 242 -36.22 1.17 -14.42
CA ARG A 242 -35.89 -0.22 -14.76
C ARG A 242 -34.73 -0.32 -15.74
N ASP A 243 -34.74 0.46 -16.82
CA ASP A 243 -33.73 0.35 -17.89
C ASP A 243 -32.37 0.88 -17.44
N LEU A 244 -32.38 1.95 -16.64
CA LEU A 244 -31.19 2.51 -16.04
C LEU A 244 -30.55 1.54 -15.04
N VAL A 245 -31.37 0.95 -14.16
CA VAL A 245 -30.90 -0.06 -13.19
C VAL A 245 -30.37 -1.30 -13.88
N LEU A 246 -31.07 -1.81 -14.91
CA LEU A 246 -30.60 -2.95 -15.68
C LEU A 246 -29.25 -2.65 -16.36
N THR A 247 -29.10 -1.44 -16.90
CA THR A 247 -27.80 -0.98 -17.45
C THR A 247 -26.73 -0.95 -16.36
N ALA A 248 -27.04 -0.46 -15.15
CA ALA A 248 -26.12 -0.42 -14.03
C ALA A 248 -25.67 -1.82 -13.58
N VAL A 249 -26.63 -2.74 -13.40
CA VAL A 249 -26.39 -4.14 -13.02
C VAL A 249 -25.56 -4.87 -14.08
N ARG A 250 -25.84 -4.64 -15.36
CA ARG A 250 -25.05 -5.19 -16.46
C ARG A 250 -23.62 -4.68 -16.48
N ARG A 251 -23.33 -3.50 -15.94
CA ARG A 251 -21.96 -2.99 -15.80
C ARG A 251 -21.30 -3.55 -14.54
N ASP A 252 -21.99 -3.45 -13.41
CA ASP A 252 -21.56 -3.90 -12.09
C ASP A 252 -22.75 -4.52 -11.33
N PRO A 253 -22.74 -5.85 -11.07
CA PRO A 253 -23.83 -6.53 -10.35
C PRO A 253 -24.10 -5.96 -8.96
N THR A 254 -23.09 -5.36 -8.31
CA THR A 254 -23.26 -4.76 -6.98
C THR A 254 -24.14 -3.52 -7.01
N ALA A 255 -24.38 -2.92 -8.19
CA ALA A 255 -25.29 -1.79 -8.37
C ALA A 255 -26.72 -2.11 -7.94
N LEU A 256 -27.12 -3.39 -7.96
CA LEU A 256 -28.43 -3.86 -7.49
C LEU A 256 -28.74 -3.39 -6.05
N ARG A 257 -27.71 -3.24 -5.20
CA ARG A 257 -27.88 -2.75 -3.82
C ARG A 257 -28.47 -1.36 -3.72
N TYR A 258 -28.34 -0.55 -4.77
CA TYR A 258 -28.78 0.85 -4.81
C TYR A 258 -30.14 1.02 -5.50
N ALA A 259 -30.61 0.00 -6.22
CA ALA A 259 -31.92 0.01 -6.83
C ALA A 259 -33.05 0.15 -5.79
N SER A 260 -34.19 0.64 -6.26
CA SER A 260 -35.45 0.65 -5.49
C SER A 260 -35.83 -0.76 -5.03
N LEU A 261 -36.64 -0.85 -3.97
CA LEU A 261 -37.09 -2.14 -3.43
C LEU A 261 -37.85 -2.97 -4.47
N ASP A 262 -38.69 -2.32 -5.30
CA ASP A 262 -39.47 -2.99 -6.34
C ASP A 262 -38.55 -3.66 -7.38
N LEU A 263 -37.46 -3.00 -7.78
CA LEU A 263 -36.50 -3.56 -8.73
C LEU A 263 -35.56 -4.60 -8.12
N LYS A 264 -35.32 -4.55 -6.81
CA LYS A 264 -34.66 -5.65 -6.07
C LYS A 264 -35.54 -6.88 -5.95
N ASP A 265 -36.84 -6.72 -6.16
CA ASP A 265 -37.84 -7.78 -6.17
C ASP A 265 -38.20 -8.23 -7.60
N ASP A 266 -37.64 -7.59 -8.64
CA ASP A 266 -37.76 -8.00 -10.04
C ASP A 266 -36.79 -9.16 -10.31
N ALA A 267 -37.36 -10.35 -10.54
CA ALA A 267 -36.59 -11.56 -10.79
C ALA A 267 -35.68 -11.45 -12.02
N GLU A 268 -36.08 -10.73 -13.08
CA GLU A 268 -35.26 -10.62 -14.29
C GLU A 268 -33.98 -9.82 -14.03
N ILE A 269 -34.09 -8.70 -13.30
CA ILE A 269 -32.94 -7.87 -12.92
C ILE A 269 -32.01 -8.64 -11.98
N VAL A 270 -32.58 -9.34 -10.99
CA VAL A 270 -31.79 -10.13 -10.05
C VAL A 270 -31.07 -11.26 -10.77
N LEU A 271 -31.76 -11.99 -11.66
CA LEU A 271 -31.14 -13.06 -12.45
C LEU A 271 -30.00 -12.53 -13.35
N GLU A 272 -30.16 -11.36 -13.96
CA GLU A 272 -29.07 -10.71 -14.72
C GLU A 272 -27.85 -10.42 -13.83
N ALA A 273 -28.06 -9.97 -12.59
CA ALA A 273 -26.97 -9.77 -11.62
C ALA A 273 -26.26 -11.09 -11.28
N LEU A 274 -27.05 -12.14 -10.99
CA LEU A 274 -26.56 -13.48 -10.63
C LEU A 274 -25.78 -14.16 -11.77
N GLN A 275 -26.08 -13.82 -13.02
CA GLN A 275 -25.33 -14.32 -14.17
C GLN A 275 -23.86 -13.86 -14.19
N ARG A 276 -23.52 -12.76 -13.50
CA ARG A 276 -22.15 -12.27 -13.44
C ARG A 276 -21.53 -12.48 -12.06
N ASP A 277 -22.32 -12.24 -11.01
CA ASP A 277 -21.90 -12.42 -9.63
C ASP A 277 -23.02 -13.10 -8.81
N PRO A 278 -22.90 -14.40 -8.52
CA PRO A 278 -23.87 -15.11 -7.68
C PRO A 278 -24.02 -14.52 -6.27
N GLN A 279 -23.02 -13.80 -5.76
CA GLN A 279 -23.09 -13.14 -4.44
C GLN A 279 -24.01 -11.90 -4.47
N ALA A 280 -24.44 -11.44 -5.65
CA ALA A 280 -25.43 -10.38 -5.77
C ALA A 280 -26.81 -10.78 -5.18
N LEU A 281 -27.04 -12.08 -4.93
CA LEU A 281 -28.23 -12.59 -4.23
C LEU A 281 -28.46 -11.86 -2.90
N GLN A 282 -27.40 -11.44 -2.21
CA GLN A 282 -27.47 -10.71 -0.95
C GLN A 282 -28.24 -9.38 -1.04
N TYR A 283 -28.33 -8.79 -2.23
CA TYR A 283 -28.99 -7.50 -2.47
C TYR A 283 -30.46 -7.65 -2.89
N ALA A 284 -30.89 -8.87 -3.23
CA ALA A 284 -32.28 -9.17 -3.53
C ALA A 284 -33.13 -9.10 -2.26
N THR A 285 -34.43 -8.93 -2.45
CA THR A 285 -35.39 -8.95 -1.34
C THR A 285 -35.42 -10.32 -0.65
N VAL A 286 -35.94 -10.35 0.59
CA VAL A 286 -36.15 -11.61 1.33
C VAL A 286 -37.03 -12.58 0.52
N ARG A 287 -38.00 -12.06 -0.23
CA ARG A 287 -38.89 -12.86 -1.08
C ARG A 287 -38.10 -13.64 -2.14
N LEU A 288 -37.26 -12.97 -2.92
CA LEU A 288 -36.44 -13.63 -3.95
C LEU A 288 -35.30 -14.48 -3.36
N ARG A 289 -34.81 -14.14 -2.16
CA ARG A 289 -33.85 -15.00 -1.43
C ARG A 289 -34.49 -16.28 -0.87
N GLY A 290 -35.81 -16.31 -0.76
CA GLY A 290 -36.59 -17.53 -0.50
C GLY A 290 -37.15 -18.19 -1.76
N ASP A 291 -36.88 -17.62 -2.95
CA ASP A 291 -37.29 -18.23 -4.21
C ASP A 291 -36.30 -19.34 -4.58
N ARG A 292 -36.80 -20.57 -4.52
CA ARG A 292 -36.00 -21.77 -4.73
C ARG A 292 -35.30 -21.79 -6.08
N ASP A 293 -35.97 -21.39 -7.15
CA ASP A 293 -35.42 -21.49 -8.50
C ASP A 293 -34.33 -20.44 -8.75
N ILE A 294 -34.50 -19.24 -8.19
CA ILE A 294 -33.48 -18.18 -8.24
C ILE A 294 -32.26 -18.57 -7.41
N VAL A 295 -32.46 -19.07 -6.19
CA VAL A 295 -31.36 -19.52 -5.32
C VAL A 295 -30.61 -20.68 -5.95
N LEU A 296 -31.30 -21.68 -6.52
CA LEU A 296 -30.64 -22.79 -7.23
C LEU A 296 -29.78 -22.31 -8.41
N GLN A 297 -30.22 -21.29 -9.15
CA GLN A 297 -29.41 -20.71 -10.23
C GLN A 297 -28.13 -20.06 -9.69
N ALA A 298 -28.18 -19.35 -8.57
CA ALA A 298 -27.00 -18.76 -7.93
C ALA A 298 -26.06 -19.86 -7.41
N VAL A 299 -26.61 -20.81 -6.65
CA VAL A 299 -25.88 -21.88 -5.96
C VAL A 299 -25.15 -22.81 -6.94
N ARG A 300 -25.77 -23.15 -8.08
CA ARG A 300 -25.12 -23.98 -9.11
C ARG A 300 -23.85 -23.35 -9.69
N ARG A 301 -23.73 -22.02 -9.63
CA ARG A 301 -22.55 -21.30 -10.10
C ARG A 301 -21.53 -21.10 -8.99
N ASP A 302 -22.00 -20.75 -7.80
CA ASP A 302 -21.20 -20.58 -6.60
C ASP A 302 -21.96 -21.13 -5.38
N GLY A 303 -21.47 -22.23 -4.81
CA GLY A 303 -22.11 -22.89 -3.68
C GLY A 303 -22.21 -21.99 -2.44
N MET A 304 -21.31 -21.02 -2.31
CA MET A 304 -21.34 -20.05 -1.21
C MET A 304 -22.45 -19.01 -1.35
N ALA A 305 -23.15 -18.94 -2.48
CA ALA A 305 -24.35 -18.11 -2.60
C ALA A 305 -25.47 -18.56 -1.66
N LEU A 306 -25.43 -19.82 -1.21
CA LEU A 306 -26.37 -20.39 -0.24
C LEU A 306 -26.50 -19.53 1.04
N GLN A 307 -25.42 -18.87 1.47
CA GLN A 307 -25.41 -18.05 2.70
C GLN A 307 -26.39 -16.89 2.70
N HIS A 308 -26.84 -16.47 1.52
CA HIS A 308 -27.79 -15.37 1.37
C HIS A 308 -29.23 -15.85 1.24
N ALA A 309 -29.46 -17.16 1.08
CA ALA A 309 -30.78 -17.76 0.95
C ALA A 309 -31.60 -17.62 2.25
N SER A 310 -32.91 -17.83 2.15
CA SER A 310 -33.78 -17.89 3.32
C SER A 310 -33.50 -19.14 4.16
N LYS A 311 -33.86 -19.10 5.45
CA LYS A 311 -33.62 -20.22 6.36
C LYS A 311 -34.28 -21.51 5.89
N GLU A 312 -35.47 -21.40 5.29
CA GLU A 312 -36.21 -22.53 4.74
C GLU A 312 -35.43 -23.25 3.62
N LEU A 313 -34.63 -22.51 2.84
CA LEU A 313 -33.80 -23.09 1.78
C LEU A 313 -32.43 -23.58 2.29
N LEU A 314 -31.97 -23.10 3.45
CA LEU A 314 -30.82 -23.69 4.16
C LEU A 314 -31.14 -25.09 4.72
N ASP A 315 -32.42 -25.38 4.91
CA ASP A 315 -32.99 -26.68 5.28
C ASP A 315 -33.46 -27.51 4.06
N ASP A 316 -33.45 -26.95 2.84
CA ASP A 316 -33.83 -27.70 1.63
C ASP A 316 -32.67 -28.58 1.17
N ARG A 317 -32.86 -29.90 1.34
CA ARG A 317 -31.86 -30.91 0.99
C ARG A 317 -31.34 -30.80 -0.43
N GLU A 318 -32.20 -30.55 -1.41
CA GLU A 318 -31.77 -30.50 -2.82
C GLU A 318 -30.94 -29.24 -3.09
N VAL A 319 -31.31 -28.11 -2.49
CA VAL A 319 -30.58 -26.84 -2.60
C VAL A 319 -29.21 -26.96 -1.92
N VAL A 320 -29.17 -27.52 -0.70
CA VAL A 320 -27.93 -27.75 0.06
C VAL A 320 -27.01 -28.72 -0.68
N LEU A 321 -27.54 -29.84 -1.18
CA LEU A 321 -26.72 -30.81 -1.92
C LEU A 321 -26.12 -30.18 -3.19
N ALA A 322 -26.91 -29.36 -3.92
CA ALA A 322 -26.40 -28.62 -5.08
C ALA A 322 -25.29 -27.62 -4.68
N ALA A 323 -25.40 -26.99 -3.50
CA ALA A 323 -24.39 -26.07 -2.99
C ALA A 323 -23.10 -26.78 -2.60
N VAL A 324 -23.21 -27.87 -1.85
CA VAL A 324 -22.08 -28.68 -1.38
C VAL A 324 -21.32 -29.30 -2.56
N HIS A 325 -22.04 -29.77 -3.58
CA HIS A 325 -21.46 -30.26 -4.83
C HIS A 325 -20.66 -29.17 -5.58
N ARG A 326 -21.02 -27.89 -5.43
CA ARG A 326 -20.29 -26.77 -6.04
C ARG A 326 -19.14 -26.29 -5.18
N SER A 327 -19.31 -26.29 -3.86
CA SER A 327 -18.33 -25.90 -2.85
C SER A 327 -18.59 -26.67 -1.55
N GLY A 328 -17.68 -27.55 -1.13
CA GLY A 328 -17.83 -28.33 0.12
C GLY A 328 -18.06 -27.46 1.35
N ASP A 329 -17.49 -26.25 1.39
CA ASP A 329 -17.65 -25.29 2.47
C ASP A 329 -19.10 -24.80 2.64
N ALA A 330 -19.97 -24.99 1.64
CA ALA A 330 -21.38 -24.67 1.76
C ALA A 330 -22.07 -25.50 2.86
N LEU A 331 -21.50 -26.64 3.27
CA LEU A 331 -21.99 -27.43 4.39
C LEU A 331 -21.98 -26.64 5.72
N TYR A 332 -21.02 -25.73 5.91
CA TYR A 332 -20.93 -24.90 7.13
C TYR A 332 -22.05 -23.85 7.21
N VAL A 333 -22.69 -23.58 6.08
CA VAL A 333 -23.76 -22.59 5.94
C VAL A 333 -25.14 -23.25 6.03
N ALA A 334 -25.24 -24.50 5.58
CA ALA A 334 -26.46 -25.30 5.70
C ALA A 334 -26.82 -25.53 7.18
N ASP A 335 -28.07 -25.92 7.43
CA ASP A 335 -28.48 -26.29 8.78
C ASP A 335 -27.73 -27.54 9.28
N GLY A 336 -27.52 -27.61 10.60
CA GLY A 336 -26.78 -28.70 11.25
C GLY A 336 -27.40 -30.09 11.03
N ASN A 337 -28.66 -30.17 10.62
CA ASN A 337 -29.33 -31.43 10.27
C ASN A 337 -28.59 -32.23 9.19
N PHE A 338 -27.86 -31.57 8.28
CA PHE A 338 -27.14 -32.25 7.19
C PHE A 338 -25.82 -32.90 7.62
N LEU A 339 -25.36 -32.68 8.86
CA LEU A 339 -24.18 -33.35 9.40
C LEU A 339 -24.39 -34.87 9.61
N GLY A 340 -25.66 -35.31 9.62
CA GLY A 340 -26.05 -36.72 9.62
C GLY A 340 -26.47 -37.26 8.24
N ASP A 341 -26.63 -36.40 7.22
CA ASP A 341 -27.01 -36.87 5.87
C ASP A 341 -25.80 -37.49 5.19
N ARG A 342 -25.89 -38.80 4.94
CA ARG A 342 -24.81 -39.58 4.34
C ARG A 342 -24.37 -39.05 2.99
N GLU A 343 -25.30 -38.64 2.13
CA GLU A 343 -24.98 -38.22 0.76
C GLU A 343 -24.36 -36.82 0.75
N VAL A 344 -24.96 -35.88 1.50
CA VAL A 344 -24.42 -34.52 1.64
C VAL A 344 -23.02 -34.56 2.25
N MET A 345 -22.83 -35.36 3.32
CA MET A 345 -21.51 -35.49 3.95
C MET A 345 -20.50 -36.15 3.03
N LEU A 346 -20.88 -37.19 2.28
CA LEU A 346 -20.00 -37.83 1.31
C LEU A 346 -19.48 -36.84 0.27
N GLU A 347 -20.33 -35.93 -0.20
CA GLU A 347 -19.93 -34.91 -1.15
C GLU A 347 -19.05 -33.84 -0.51
N ALA A 348 -19.38 -33.38 0.71
CA ALA A 348 -18.57 -32.41 1.43
C ALA A 348 -17.14 -32.91 1.67
N VAL A 349 -16.97 -34.17 2.13
CA VAL A 349 -15.64 -34.73 2.42
C VAL A 349 -14.78 -34.96 1.17
N ARG A 350 -15.39 -35.06 -0.01
CA ARG A 350 -14.64 -35.12 -1.29
C ARG A 350 -13.97 -33.79 -1.62
N HIS A 351 -14.55 -32.68 -1.18
CA HIS A 351 -13.99 -31.35 -1.35
C HIS A 351 -13.03 -30.98 -0.21
N ASP A 352 -13.42 -31.22 1.04
CA ASP A 352 -12.61 -31.02 2.24
C ASP A 352 -12.75 -32.20 3.20
N GLY A 353 -11.73 -33.06 3.28
CA GLY A 353 -11.73 -34.23 4.15
C GLY A 353 -11.83 -33.89 5.64
N GLN A 354 -11.50 -32.65 6.05
CA GLN A 354 -11.69 -32.21 7.44
C GLN A 354 -13.16 -32.00 7.81
N ALA A 355 -14.07 -31.91 6.85
CA ALA A 355 -15.52 -31.85 7.11
C ALA A 355 -16.02 -33.03 7.96
N LEU A 356 -15.32 -34.18 7.92
CA LEU A 356 -15.63 -35.36 8.75
C LEU A 356 -15.60 -35.07 10.25
N LEU A 357 -14.82 -34.08 10.71
CA LEU A 357 -14.78 -33.63 12.11
C LEU A 357 -16.17 -33.24 12.62
N TYR A 358 -17.03 -32.69 11.75
CA TYR A 358 -18.34 -32.18 12.11
C TYR A 358 -19.47 -33.18 11.93
N ALA A 359 -19.21 -34.29 11.22
CA ALA A 359 -20.22 -35.31 10.94
C ALA A 359 -20.77 -35.95 12.23
N HIS A 360 -22.01 -36.46 12.20
CA HIS A 360 -22.57 -37.24 13.31
C HIS A 360 -21.84 -38.59 13.47
N ALA A 361 -21.94 -39.19 14.65
CA ALA A 361 -21.24 -40.44 14.99
C ALA A 361 -21.55 -41.59 14.01
N ASP A 362 -22.80 -41.69 13.55
CA ASP A 362 -23.23 -42.70 12.58
C ASP A 362 -22.49 -42.54 11.24
N VAL A 363 -22.30 -41.31 10.77
CA VAL A 363 -21.61 -41.00 9.52
C VAL A 363 -20.10 -41.17 9.65
N ARG A 364 -19.52 -40.89 10.82
CA ARG A 364 -18.11 -41.23 11.14
C ARG A 364 -17.85 -42.73 11.21
N ASN A 365 -18.90 -43.54 11.27
CA ASN A 365 -18.81 -45.00 11.19
C ASN A 365 -19.15 -45.53 9.79
N ASP A 366 -19.57 -44.67 8.85
CA ASP A 366 -19.82 -45.07 7.46
C ASP A 366 -18.49 -45.26 6.73
N ARG A 367 -18.21 -46.51 6.37
CA ARG A 367 -16.97 -46.90 5.69
C ARG A 367 -16.70 -46.06 4.43
N ALA A 368 -17.72 -45.78 3.62
CA ALA A 368 -17.53 -45.09 2.34
C ALA A 368 -17.23 -43.60 2.55
N VAL A 369 -17.93 -42.94 3.49
CA VAL A 369 -17.69 -41.53 3.81
C VAL A 369 -16.30 -41.33 4.39
N VAL A 370 -15.89 -42.18 5.34
CA VAL A 370 -14.55 -42.06 5.95
C VAL A 370 -13.44 -42.36 4.95
N LEU A 371 -13.61 -43.36 4.07
CA LEU A 371 -12.62 -43.61 3.01
C LEU A 371 -12.47 -42.41 2.08
N ALA A 372 -13.59 -41.79 1.66
CA ALA A 372 -13.55 -40.60 0.81
C ALA A 372 -12.82 -39.44 1.51
N ALA A 373 -13.11 -39.20 2.79
CA ALA A 373 -12.45 -38.17 3.58
C ALA A 373 -10.94 -38.41 3.72
N VAL A 374 -10.52 -39.64 4.02
CA VAL A 374 -9.11 -40.02 4.19
C VAL A 374 -8.35 -39.95 2.88
N HIS A 375 -8.98 -40.31 1.76
CA HIS A 375 -8.38 -40.17 0.43
C HIS A 375 -8.16 -38.71 0.03
N GLN A 376 -9.00 -37.79 0.48
CA GLN A 376 -8.82 -36.35 0.28
C GLN A 376 -7.75 -35.80 1.24
N ASN A 377 -7.85 -36.12 2.54
CA ASN A 377 -6.93 -35.70 3.58
C ASN A 377 -6.78 -36.80 4.64
N VAL A 378 -5.60 -37.42 4.71
CA VAL A 378 -5.34 -38.54 5.63
C VAL A 378 -5.52 -38.17 7.10
N CYS A 379 -5.32 -36.90 7.48
CA CYS A 379 -5.58 -36.46 8.86
C CYS A 379 -7.05 -36.63 9.26
N ALA A 380 -8.00 -36.74 8.31
CA ALA A 380 -9.40 -37.03 8.60
C ALA A 380 -9.60 -38.37 9.33
N LEU A 381 -8.64 -39.30 9.23
CA LEU A 381 -8.70 -40.60 9.92
C LEU A 381 -8.85 -40.45 11.45
N GLN A 382 -8.31 -39.38 12.04
CA GLN A 382 -8.44 -39.08 13.47
C GLN A 382 -9.90 -38.85 13.92
N HIS A 383 -10.79 -38.57 12.97
CA HIS A 383 -12.21 -38.33 13.21
C HIS A 383 -13.09 -39.56 12.90
N ALA A 384 -12.51 -40.66 12.43
CA ALA A 384 -13.24 -41.91 12.21
C ALA A 384 -13.70 -42.54 13.54
N SER A 385 -14.73 -43.39 13.47
CA SER A 385 -15.19 -44.16 14.64
C SER A 385 -14.11 -45.16 15.11
N ALA A 386 -14.09 -45.45 16.42
CA ALA A 386 -13.21 -46.48 16.97
C ALA A 386 -13.42 -47.87 16.34
N ALA A 387 -14.65 -48.16 15.88
CA ALA A 387 -14.97 -49.42 15.21
C ALA A 387 -14.29 -49.55 13.84
N LEU A 388 -14.13 -48.46 13.10
CA LEU A 388 -13.37 -48.46 11.84
C LEU A 388 -11.86 -48.45 12.11
N LEU A 389 -11.40 -47.72 13.13
CA LEU A 389 -9.98 -47.65 13.50
C LEU A 389 -9.41 -48.97 14.01
N THR A 390 -10.23 -49.85 14.58
CA THR A 390 -9.82 -51.20 15.00
C THR A 390 -9.88 -52.24 13.87
N ASN A 391 -10.40 -51.87 12.69
CA ASN A 391 -10.55 -52.79 11.57
C ASN A 391 -9.32 -52.75 10.64
N CYS A 392 -8.46 -53.77 10.73
CA CYS A 392 -7.24 -53.86 9.90
C CYS A 392 -7.52 -53.81 8.39
N SER A 393 -8.60 -54.45 7.91
CA SER A 393 -8.95 -54.43 6.49
C SER A 393 -9.36 -53.03 6.00
N PHE A 394 -9.94 -52.22 6.90
CA PHE A 394 -10.29 -50.85 6.61
C PHE A 394 -9.05 -49.96 6.54
N LEU A 395 -8.18 -50.05 7.55
CA LEU A 395 -6.96 -49.24 7.62
C LEU A 395 -6.04 -49.51 6.43
N VAL A 396 -5.88 -50.77 6.03
CA VAL A 396 -5.11 -51.14 4.84
C VAL A 396 -5.71 -50.46 3.60
N GLN A 397 -7.03 -50.58 3.37
CA GLN A 397 -7.69 -49.94 2.23
C GLN A 397 -7.56 -48.40 2.25
N ALA A 398 -7.71 -47.78 3.42
CA ALA A 398 -7.65 -46.33 3.58
C ALA A 398 -6.24 -45.77 3.24
N LEU A 399 -5.19 -46.56 3.52
CA LEU A 399 -3.78 -46.17 3.39
C LEU A 399 -3.09 -46.71 2.11
N GLU A 400 -3.77 -47.56 1.33
CA GLU A 400 -3.26 -48.10 0.06
C GLU A 400 -2.98 -47.02 -1.00
N ASN A 401 -3.61 -45.84 -0.88
CA ASN A 401 -3.43 -44.74 -1.83
C ASN A 401 -2.12 -43.97 -1.56
N ARG A 402 -1.03 -44.46 -2.18
CA ARG A 402 0.36 -44.04 -1.94
C ARG A 402 0.70 -42.57 -2.21
N SER A 403 -0.19 -41.78 -2.82
CA SER A 403 0.03 -40.35 -3.11
C SER A 403 0.02 -39.45 -1.86
N VAL A 404 -0.49 -39.94 -0.71
CA VAL A 404 -0.64 -39.13 0.52
C VAL A 404 0.39 -39.46 1.61
N LEU A 405 1.15 -40.55 1.42
CA LEU A 405 2.20 -41.02 2.35
C LEU A 405 3.33 -40.01 2.64
N PRO A 406 3.78 -39.12 1.73
CA PRO A 406 4.86 -38.17 2.03
C PRO A 406 4.50 -37.11 3.09
N ARG A 407 3.22 -36.95 3.45
CA ARG A 407 2.74 -35.98 4.46
C ARG A 407 2.64 -36.58 5.88
N LEU A 408 2.97 -37.86 6.05
CA LEU A 408 2.92 -38.58 7.32
C LEU A 408 4.25 -38.51 8.08
N THR A 409 4.78 -37.31 8.34
CA THR A 409 5.96 -37.17 9.22
C THR A 409 5.61 -37.20 10.71
N HIS A 410 4.32 -37.19 11.07
CA HIS A 410 3.84 -37.13 12.46
C HIS A 410 2.78 -38.17 12.86
N VAL A 411 2.40 -39.09 11.96
CA VAL A 411 1.46 -40.18 12.33
C VAL A 411 2.27 -41.43 12.60
N THR A 412 2.52 -41.71 13.88
CA THR A 412 3.13 -42.96 14.32
C THR A 412 2.03 -44.01 14.43
N PHE A 413 1.91 -44.89 13.44
CA PHE A 413 1.12 -46.11 13.59
C PHE A 413 1.89 -47.09 14.48
N ARG A 414 1.43 -47.33 15.71
CA ARG A 414 1.85 -48.51 16.48
C ARG A 414 0.98 -49.69 16.06
N THR A 415 1.44 -50.47 15.09
CA THR A 415 0.89 -51.80 14.85
C THR A 415 1.56 -52.78 15.81
N ASP A 416 1.27 -52.69 17.11
CA ASP A 416 1.58 -53.77 18.04
C ASP A 416 0.48 -54.85 17.94
N CYS A 417 0.27 -55.36 16.72
CA CYS A 417 -0.46 -56.60 16.51
C CYS A 417 0.57 -57.73 16.62
N HIS A 418 0.96 -58.10 17.84
CA HIS A 418 1.68 -59.35 18.03
C HIS A 418 0.81 -60.50 17.54
N GLY A 419 1.39 -61.28 16.62
CA GLY A 419 0.72 -62.36 15.91
C GLY A 419 0.06 -63.33 16.88
N ILE A 420 -1.20 -63.65 16.59
CA ILE A 420 -1.88 -64.78 17.19
C ILE A 420 -1.23 -66.03 16.58
N ASP A 421 -0.19 -66.54 17.23
CA ASP A 421 0.36 -67.86 16.93
C ASP A 421 -0.60 -68.91 17.51
N THR A 422 -1.40 -69.53 16.65
CA THR A 422 -2.51 -70.44 17.03
C THR A 422 -2.06 -71.83 17.47
N SER A 423 -0.88 -71.98 18.07
CA SER A 423 -0.34 -73.32 18.35
C SER A 423 0.20 -73.54 19.77
N GLN A 424 -0.50 -73.11 20.84
CA GLN A 424 -0.47 -73.81 22.15
C GLN A 424 -1.72 -73.48 23.00
N PRO A 425 -2.32 -74.44 23.72
CA PRO A 425 -3.38 -74.17 24.68
C PRO A 425 -2.77 -73.93 26.06
N SER A 426 -2.89 -72.72 26.61
CA SER A 426 -2.67 -72.52 28.05
C SER A 426 -3.70 -71.55 28.64
N PRO A 427 -4.11 -71.77 29.90
CA PRO A 427 -5.35 -71.24 30.44
C PRO A 427 -4.99 -70.08 31.37
N ASN A 428 -5.05 -68.85 30.88
CA ASN A 428 -5.28 -67.71 31.76
C ASN A 428 -5.82 -66.53 30.96
N LYS A 429 -6.94 -66.00 31.47
CA LYS A 429 -7.56 -64.76 31.02
C LYS A 429 -6.54 -63.63 31.16
N GLU A 430 -6.10 -63.06 30.05
CA GLU A 430 -5.59 -61.70 30.04
C GLU A 430 -6.48 -60.83 29.15
N VAL A 431 -6.80 -59.68 29.73
CA VAL A 431 -7.70 -58.66 29.23
C VAL A 431 -7.16 -58.16 27.89
N VAL A 432 -7.98 -58.24 26.85
CA VAL A 432 -7.67 -57.69 25.53
C VAL A 432 -7.70 -56.16 25.66
N GLU A 433 -6.52 -55.54 25.80
CA GLU A 433 -6.38 -54.09 25.68
C GLU A 433 -6.68 -53.68 24.23
N PRO A 434 -7.50 -52.64 24.00
CA PRO A 434 -7.80 -52.18 22.66
C PRO A 434 -6.55 -51.56 22.03
N CYS A 435 -6.29 -51.90 20.77
CA CYS A 435 -5.24 -51.27 19.96
C CYS A 435 -5.36 -49.74 20.06
N GLN A 436 -4.39 -49.11 20.70
CA GLN A 436 -4.27 -47.66 20.73
C GLN A 436 -3.65 -47.20 19.41
N VAL A 437 -4.43 -46.44 18.63
CA VAL A 437 -4.03 -45.77 17.39
C VAL A 437 -3.43 -44.42 17.71
#